data_AF-A0AAD5LCR7-F1
#
_entry.id   AF-A0AAD5LCR7-F1
#
_cell.length_a   1.000
_cell.length_b   1.000
_cell.length_c   1.000
_cell.angle_alpha   90.00
_cell.angle_beta   90.00
_cell.angle_gamma   90.00
#
_symmetry.space_group_name_H-M   'P 1'
#
loop_
_entity.id
_entity.type
_entity.pdbx_description
1 polymer ?
#
loop_
_entity_poly.entity_id
_entity_poly.type
_entity_poly.pdbx_seq_one_letter_code
_entity_poly.pdbx_strand_id
1 'polypeptide(L)'
;MSVLQEHVEPQLRAAFGTTLALYERVGVGDSVDDECSVIVELPVAAVARLVVRIRWRRVGATRLELEARLVGAVMARDGEAFDAGDWLVPSAIVGRWAARHTISLERDASIGGIIAQLLCGVLRDLKTAWHEDQLQTLRTRGNPRLAFEEELLRHAGALELAHVERIDGTSEMVLALLARNEDAAEMKENEATRSRPRPAPAHLILRAPMDASASKLQAWRIEAEYADEMSLSRKVVGMPTWSTYSSAVELFNGWQKAYENQWHWRRRLVEALRETVVVLEYDPIDFSLLHLVVQDHPSPDGRLVLAILRVEFTATFVVTRCLSDMAVTLLDGVTALEDAPVLTLSSVTIDPSSDARDGMRAAQQLDDSLREALERHLKAHQL
;
A
#
# COMPACT_ATOMS: atom_id res chain seq x y z
N MET A 1 -17.65 -7.51 19.77
CA MET A 1 -16.42 -7.83 19.02
C MET A 1 -15.91 -9.16 19.52
N SER A 2 -15.52 -10.06 18.62
CA SER A 2 -14.99 -11.36 19.02
C SER A 2 -13.55 -11.23 19.54
N VAL A 3 -13.14 -12.15 20.42
CA VAL A 3 -11.76 -12.24 20.95
C VAL A 3 -10.72 -12.28 19.81
N LEU A 4 -11.11 -12.80 18.64
CA LEU A 4 -10.29 -12.85 17.43
C LEU A 4 -10.04 -11.44 16.85
N GLN A 5 -11.07 -10.61 16.71
CA GLN A 5 -10.88 -9.25 16.18
C GLN A 5 -10.03 -8.38 17.10
N GLU A 6 -10.18 -8.51 18.41
CA GLU A 6 -9.48 -7.66 19.37
C GLU A 6 -8.00 -8.08 19.60
N HIS A 7 -7.72 -9.39 19.61
CA HIS A 7 -6.39 -9.89 19.99
C HIS A 7 -5.59 -10.49 18.83
N VAL A 8 -6.26 -11.04 17.82
CA VAL A 8 -5.63 -11.79 16.73
C VAL A 8 -5.40 -10.90 15.52
N GLU A 9 -6.39 -10.08 15.13
CA GLU A 9 -6.28 -9.17 13.98
C GLU A 9 -5.08 -8.21 14.08
N PRO A 10 -4.79 -7.53 15.22
CA PRO A 10 -3.63 -6.64 15.31
C PRO A 10 -2.30 -7.37 15.14
N GLN A 11 -2.21 -8.60 15.66
CA GLN A 11 -0.99 -9.42 15.54
C GLN A 11 -0.80 -9.95 14.12
N LEU A 12 -1.88 -10.34 13.45
CA LEU A 12 -1.86 -10.73 12.05
C LEU A 12 -1.50 -9.53 11.16
N ARG A 13 -2.10 -8.36 11.41
CA ARG A 13 -1.75 -7.11 10.71
C ARG A 13 -0.27 -6.77 10.90
N ALA A 14 0.25 -6.88 12.12
CA ALA A 14 1.67 -6.65 12.40
C ALA A 14 2.57 -7.68 11.71
N ALA A 15 2.15 -8.95 11.62
CA ALA A 15 2.96 -10.03 11.03
C ALA A 15 2.98 -10.00 9.49
N PHE A 16 1.89 -9.55 8.85
CA PHE A 16 1.73 -9.62 7.39
C PHE A 16 1.67 -8.24 6.71
N GLY A 17 1.71 -7.15 7.49
CA GLY A 17 1.74 -5.77 6.96
C GLY A 17 0.43 -5.31 6.32
N THR A 18 -0.65 -6.08 6.46
CA THR A 18 -1.95 -5.81 5.82
C THR A 18 -3.11 -6.36 6.65
N THR A 19 -4.29 -5.79 6.48
CA THR A 19 -5.50 -6.27 7.13
C THR A 19 -5.95 -7.56 6.46
N LEU A 20 -5.91 -8.68 7.19
CA LEU A 20 -6.44 -9.95 6.70
C LEU A 20 -7.97 -9.92 6.80
N ALA A 21 -8.66 -10.33 5.74
CA ALA A 21 -10.10 -10.55 5.81
C ALA A 21 -10.37 -11.81 6.65
N LEU A 22 -10.91 -11.61 7.84
CA LEU A 22 -11.28 -12.67 8.77
C LEU A 22 -12.78 -12.90 8.71
N TYR A 23 -13.18 -14.04 8.16
CA TYR A 23 -14.58 -14.48 8.18
C TYR A 23 -14.75 -15.49 9.31
N GLU A 24 -15.24 -14.99 10.43
CA GLU A 24 -15.54 -15.85 11.57
C GLU A 24 -16.85 -16.58 11.34
N ARG A 25 -16.80 -17.91 11.43
CA ARG A 25 -18.01 -18.73 11.54
C ARG A 25 -18.00 -19.36 12.92
N VAL A 26 -18.51 -18.62 13.90
CA VAL A 26 -18.80 -19.17 15.22
C VAL A 26 -19.89 -20.23 15.03
N GLY A 27 -19.53 -21.49 15.22
CA GLY A 27 -20.53 -22.54 15.37
C GLY A 27 -21.28 -22.24 16.65
N VAL A 28 -22.51 -21.73 16.56
CA VAL A 28 -23.43 -21.71 17.69
C VAL A 28 -23.87 -23.16 17.89
N GLY A 29 -23.11 -23.92 18.66
CA GLY A 29 -23.43 -25.28 19.07
C GLY A 29 -23.56 -25.33 20.57
N ASP A 30 -24.73 -25.71 21.09
CA ASP A 30 -25.02 -25.95 22.51
C ASP A 30 -24.24 -27.16 23.11
N SER A 31 -23.07 -27.50 22.58
CA SER A 31 -22.32 -28.72 22.94
C SER A 31 -20.98 -28.42 23.62
N VAL A 32 -20.67 -29.25 24.62
CA VAL A 32 -19.53 -29.23 25.55
C VAL A 32 -18.13 -29.36 24.88
N ASP A 33 -18.06 -29.46 23.55
CA ASP A 33 -16.82 -29.40 22.78
C ASP A 33 -16.76 -28.08 22.00
N ASP A 34 -16.09 -27.07 22.56
CA ASP A 34 -15.88 -25.75 21.95
C ASP A 34 -14.95 -25.85 20.72
N GLU A 35 -15.47 -26.34 19.59
CA GLU A 35 -14.81 -26.26 18.29
C GLU A 35 -15.09 -24.91 17.63
N CYS A 36 -14.04 -24.12 17.42
CA CYS A 36 -14.11 -22.85 16.73
C CYS A 36 -13.51 -22.96 15.33
N SER A 37 -14.04 -22.17 14.38
CA SER A 37 -13.49 -22.10 13.03
C SER A 37 -13.47 -20.68 12.48
N VAL A 38 -12.40 -20.36 11.76
CA VAL A 38 -12.23 -19.10 11.04
C VAL A 38 -11.77 -19.38 9.62
N ILE A 39 -12.23 -18.57 8.68
CA ILE A 39 -11.68 -18.51 7.33
C ILE A 39 -10.85 -17.24 7.24
N VAL A 40 -9.60 -17.39 6.82
CA VAL A 40 -8.65 -16.30 6.64
C VAL A 40 -8.34 -16.20 5.16
N GLU A 41 -8.48 -15.00 4.59
CA GLU A 41 -7.88 -14.67 3.31
C GLU A 41 -6.47 -14.11 3.55
N LEU A 42 -5.46 -14.88 3.17
CA LEU A 42 -4.05 -14.55 3.31
C LEU A 42 -3.50 -14.02 1.97
N PRO A 43 -3.08 -12.75 1.87
CA PRO A 43 -2.41 -12.26 0.68
C PRO A 43 -1.02 -12.93 0.56
N VAL A 44 -0.81 -13.57 -0.59
CA VAL A 44 0.45 -14.27 -0.91
C VAL A 44 1.16 -13.67 -2.11
N ALA A 45 0.42 -12.94 -2.95
CA ALA A 45 0.93 -12.04 -3.96
C ALA A 45 0.03 -10.80 -4.01
N ALA A 46 0.52 -9.68 -4.53
CA ALA A 46 -0.33 -8.52 -4.86
C ALA A 46 -1.61 -8.92 -5.62
N VAL A 47 -1.51 -9.94 -6.47
CA VAL A 47 -2.62 -10.45 -7.30
C VAL A 47 -3.32 -11.68 -6.76
N ALA A 48 -2.89 -12.28 -5.64
CA ALA A 48 -3.43 -13.57 -5.18
C ALA A 48 -3.59 -13.64 -3.65
N ARG A 49 -4.74 -14.18 -3.22
CA ARG A 49 -5.08 -14.44 -1.82
C ARG A 49 -5.35 -15.94 -1.64
N LEU A 50 -4.77 -16.54 -0.61
CA LEU A 50 -5.08 -17.90 -0.19
C LEU A 50 -6.25 -17.90 0.78
N VAL A 51 -7.21 -18.78 0.55
CA VAL A 51 -8.33 -18.99 1.46
C VAL A 51 -7.98 -20.16 2.37
N VAL A 52 -7.77 -19.88 3.65
CA VAL A 52 -7.34 -20.85 4.65
C VAL A 52 -8.45 -21.04 5.65
N ARG A 53 -8.88 -22.29 5.85
CA ARG A 53 -9.79 -22.64 6.95
C ARG A 53 -8.96 -23.10 8.12
N ILE A 54 -9.13 -22.46 9.26
CA ILE A 54 -8.46 -22.84 10.49
C ILE A 54 -9.53 -23.22 11.51
N ARG A 55 -9.35 -24.38 12.12
CA ARG A 55 -10.19 -24.93 13.17
C ARG A 55 -9.34 -25.12 14.40
N TRP A 56 -9.91 -24.84 15.56
CA TRP A 56 -9.27 -25.24 16.80
C TRP A 56 -10.32 -25.71 17.80
N ARG A 57 -9.91 -26.62 18.66
CA ARG A 57 -10.73 -27.10 19.76
C ARG A 57 -9.89 -27.24 21.01
N ARG A 58 -10.53 -27.01 22.15
CA ARG A 58 -9.92 -27.26 23.45
C ARG A 58 -10.06 -28.74 23.79
N VAL A 59 -8.96 -29.40 24.15
CA VAL A 59 -8.94 -30.80 24.57
C VAL A 59 -8.56 -30.87 26.04
N GLY A 60 -9.57 -30.92 26.91
CA GLY A 60 -9.36 -30.85 28.37
C GLY A 60 -8.94 -29.45 28.85
N ALA A 61 -8.39 -29.36 30.07
CA ALA A 61 -8.12 -28.06 30.70
C ALA A 61 -6.90 -27.33 30.12
N THR A 62 -5.92 -28.04 29.59
CA THR A 62 -4.58 -27.50 29.33
C THR A 62 -4.08 -27.71 27.90
N ARG A 63 -4.93 -28.12 26.96
CA ARG A 63 -4.48 -28.42 25.59
C ARG A 63 -5.40 -27.80 24.56
N LEU A 64 -4.79 -27.24 23.53
CA LEU A 64 -5.45 -26.73 22.33
C LEU A 64 -4.97 -27.54 21.13
N GLU A 65 -5.91 -28.06 20.34
CA GLU A 65 -5.63 -28.67 19.04
C GLU A 65 -6.05 -27.71 17.95
N LEU A 66 -5.17 -27.44 16.99
CA LEU A 66 -5.41 -26.58 15.85
C LEU A 66 -5.18 -27.36 14.56
N GLU A 67 -6.11 -27.24 13.62
CA GLU A 67 -6.04 -27.76 12.27
C GLU A 67 -6.22 -26.62 11.26
N ALA A 68 -5.22 -26.38 10.42
CA ALA A 68 -5.31 -25.44 9.31
C ALA A 68 -5.33 -26.21 7.99
N ARG A 69 -6.19 -25.80 7.06
CA ARG A 69 -6.30 -26.38 5.73
C ARG A 69 -6.42 -25.27 4.68
N LEU A 70 -5.62 -25.37 3.63
CA LEU A 70 -5.77 -24.52 2.45
C LEU A 70 -7.00 -24.98 1.65
N VAL A 71 -8.04 -24.16 1.62
CA VAL A 71 -9.32 -24.51 0.97
C VAL A 71 -9.45 -23.95 -0.45
N GLY A 72 -8.64 -22.96 -0.80
CA GLY A 72 -8.61 -22.40 -2.15
C GLY A 72 -7.60 -21.27 -2.28
N ALA A 73 -7.49 -20.75 -3.50
CA ALA A 73 -6.77 -19.54 -3.81
C ALA A 73 -7.65 -18.71 -4.76
N VAL A 74 -7.68 -17.40 -4.55
CA VAL A 74 -8.50 -16.45 -5.31
C VAL A 74 -7.63 -15.30 -5.76
N MET A 75 -8.01 -14.64 -6.86
CA MET A 75 -7.37 -13.40 -7.26
C MET A 75 -7.65 -12.32 -6.21
N ALA A 76 -6.65 -11.51 -5.89
CA ALA A 76 -6.85 -10.28 -5.16
C ALA A 76 -7.70 -9.36 -6.07
N ARG A 77 -9.00 -9.24 -5.77
CA ARG A 77 -9.83 -8.19 -6.35
C ARG A 77 -9.33 -6.87 -5.81
N ASP A 78 -9.12 -5.89 -6.69
CA ASP A 78 -9.50 -4.49 -6.52
C ASP A 78 -9.60 -3.78 -7.90
N GLY A 79 -10.75 -3.13 -8.17
CA GLY A 79 -10.99 -2.18 -9.28
C GLY A 79 -11.24 -2.71 -10.70
N GLU A 80 -12.48 -2.56 -11.19
CA GLU A 80 -13.10 -2.55 -12.54
C GLU A 80 -12.44 -3.14 -13.82
N ALA A 81 -11.14 -3.46 -13.88
CA ALA A 81 -10.47 -3.99 -15.06
C ALA A 81 -10.37 -5.54 -15.10
N PHE A 82 -10.78 -6.22 -14.02
CA PHE A 82 -10.73 -7.67 -13.91
C PHE A 82 -12.13 -8.27 -14.03
N ASP A 83 -12.42 -8.96 -15.13
CA ASP A 83 -13.49 -9.97 -15.16
C ASP A 83 -13.07 -11.12 -14.26
N ALA A 84 -13.25 -10.94 -12.94
CA ALA A 84 -12.85 -11.88 -11.90
C ALA A 84 -13.54 -13.26 -12.03
N GLY A 85 -14.53 -13.39 -12.91
CA GLY A 85 -15.12 -14.68 -13.29
C GLY A 85 -14.18 -15.56 -14.11
N ASP A 86 -13.14 -14.99 -14.74
CA ASP A 86 -12.35 -15.67 -15.77
C ASP A 86 -11.00 -16.20 -15.29
N TRP A 87 -10.61 -15.98 -14.04
CA TRP A 87 -9.26 -16.33 -13.57
C TRP A 87 -9.27 -17.25 -12.36
N LEU A 88 -8.40 -18.25 -12.42
CA LEU A 88 -8.14 -19.25 -11.41
C LEU A 88 -6.68 -19.15 -10.97
N VAL A 89 -6.44 -19.48 -9.71
CA VAL A 89 -5.10 -19.54 -9.14
C VAL A 89 -4.77 -21.03 -8.93
N PRO A 90 -4.26 -21.73 -9.96
CA PRO A 90 -3.94 -23.14 -9.84
C PRO A 90 -2.78 -23.34 -8.87
N SER A 91 -2.93 -24.31 -7.98
CA SER A 91 -1.83 -24.73 -7.12
C SER A 91 -1.99 -26.16 -6.68
N ALA A 92 -0.88 -26.90 -6.74
CA ALA A 92 -0.85 -28.30 -6.35
C ALA A 92 -0.97 -28.47 -4.82
N ILE A 93 -0.71 -27.42 -4.04
CA ILE A 93 -0.81 -27.46 -2.59
C ILE A 93 -2.25 -27.24 -2.07
N VAL A 94 -3.15 -26.69 -2.90
CA VAL A 94 -4.57 -26.53 -2.53
C VAL A 94 -5.20 -27.90 -2.27
N GLY A 95 -5.83 -28.06 -1.11
CA GLY A 95 -6.42 -29.34 -0.67
C GLY A 95 -5.42 -30.41 -0.20
N ARG A 96 -4.11 -30.23 -0.45
CA ARG A 96 -3.05 -31.14 0.05
C ARG A 96 -2.37 -30.61 1.31
N TRP A 97 -2.29 -29.29 1.45
CA TRP A 97 -1.67 -28.66 2.60
C TRP A 97 -2.62 -28.67 3.80
N ALA A 98 -2.16 -29.32 4.87
CA ALA A 98 -2.80 -29.28 6.17
C ALA A 98 -1.74 -29.26 7.26
N ALA A 99 -1.92 -28.39 8.25
CA ALA A 99 -1.07 -28.33 9.43
C ALA A 99 -1.89 -28.69 10.66
N ARG A 100 -1.36 -29.59 11.50
CA ARG A 100 -1.94 -29.92 12.80
C ARG A 100 -0.97 -29.59 13.90
N HIS A 101 -1.40 -28.71 14.80
CA HIS A 101 -0.61 -28.28 15.94
C HIS A 101 -1.33 -28.63 17.22
N THR A 102 -0.55 -29.03 18.23
CA THR A 102 -1.02 -29.20 19.60
C THR A 102 -0.18 -28.30 20.48
N ILE A 103 -0.82 -27.46 21.30
CA ILE A 103 -0.14 -26.62 22.28
C ILE A 103 -0.69 -26.89 23.68
N SER A 104 0.22 -26.96 24.64
CA SER A 104 -0.08 -26.95 26.07
C SER A 104 -0.31 -25.49 26.52
N LEU A 105 -1.47 -25.22 27.12
CA LEU A 105 -1.82 -23.92 27.69
C LEU A 105 -1.08 -23.75 29.03
N GLU A 106 -0.19 -22.77 29.11
CA GLU A 106 0.38 -22.31 30.38
C GLU A 106 -0.68 -21.53 31.18
N ARG A 107 -0.56 -21.53 32.52
CA ARG A 107 -1.61 -21.04 33.43
C ARG A 107 -1.96 -19.55 33.28
N ASP A 108 -1.08 -18.74 32.68
CA ASP A 108 -1.21 -17.27 32.64
C ASP A 108 -1.27 -16.68 31.21
N ALA A 109 -1.19 -17.52 30.18
CA ALA A 109 -1.20 -17.05 28.80
C ALA A 109 -2.64 -16.84 28.30
N SER A 110 -2.91 -15.67 27.70
CA SER A 110 -4.21 -15.43 27.09
C SER A 110 -4.41 -16.37 25.90
N ILE A 111 -5.55 -17.07 25.87
CA ILE A 111 -5.89 -18.00 24.78
C ILE A 111 -5.82 -17.28 23.43
N GLY A 112 -6.24 -16.02 23.36
CA GLY A 112 -6.13 -15.18 22.16
C GLY A 112 -4.68 -14.94 21.71
N GLY A 113 -3.74 -14.72 22.63
CA GLY A 113 -2.33 -14.56 22.30
C GLY A 113 -1.70 -15.83 21.74
N ILE A 114 -1.99 -16.99 22.34
CA ILE A 114 -1.50 -18.29 21.85
C ILE A 114 -2.07 -18.59 20.45
N ILE A 115 -3.38 -18.37 20.25
CA ILE A 115 -4.03 -18.57 18.96
C ILE A 115 -3.40 -17.66 17.90
N ALA A 116 -3.18 -16.38 18.20
CA ALA A 116 -2.54 -15.46 17.26
C ALA A 116 -1.13 -15.91 16.84
N GLN A 117 -0.29 -16.31 17.80
CA GLN A 117 1.07 -16.81 17.51
C GLN A 117 1.06 -18.07 16.64
N LEU A 118 0.18 -19.02 16.96
CA LEU A 118 -0.04 -20.23 16.17
C LEU A 118 -0.46 -19.91 14.75
N LEU A 119 -1.48 -19.07 14.60
CA LEU A 119 -1.99 -18.63 13.31
C LEU A 119 -0.89 -17.97 12.48
N CYS A 120 -0.12 -17.06 13.09
CA CYS A 120 1.03 -16.43 12.44
C CYS A 120 2.05 -17.45 11.93
N GLY A 121 2.41 -18.46 12.75
CA GLY A 121 3.33 -19.51 12.33
C GLY A 121 2.79 -20.33 11.15
N VAL A 122 1.57 -20.84 11.29
CA VAL A 122 0.86 -21.64 10.28
C VAL A 122 0.72 -20.89 8.94
N LEU A 123 0.35 -19.61 8.99
CA LEU A 123 0.16 -18.79 7.78
C LEU A 123 1.52 -18.45 7.13
N ARG A 124 2.59 -18.27 7.91
CA ARG A 124 3.95 -18.11 7.35
C ARG A 124 4.43 -19.37 6.66
N ASP A 125 4.29 -20.53 7.30
CA ASP A 125 4.66 -21.82 6.71
C ASP A 125 3.90 -22.07 5.40
N LEU A 126 2.61 -21.73 5.39
CA LEU A 126 1.79 -21.81 4.18
C LEU A 126 2.27 -20.85 3.08
N LYS A 127 2.59 -19.59 3.41
CA LYS A 127 3.12 -18.61 2.43
C LYS A 127 4.45 -19.09 1.84
N THR A 128 5.32 -19.69 2.65
CA THR A 128 6.57 -20.31 2.19
C THR A 128 6.30 -21.49 1.25
N ALA A 129 5.43 -22.42 1.66
CA ALA A 129 5.08 -23.58 0.84
C ALA A 129 4.42 -23.18 -0.50
N TRP A 130 3.58 -22.14 -0.48
CA TRP A 130 3.02 -21.53 -1.68
C TRP A 130 4.12 -21.01 -2.61
N HIS A 131 5.02 -20.18 -2.08
CA HIS A 131 6.10 -19.59 -2.87
C HIS A 131 6.98 -20.66 -3.52
N GLU A 132 7.31 -21.73 -2.79
CA GLU A 132 8.07 -22.87 -3.32
C GLU A 132 7.33 -23.61 -4.45
N ASP A 133 6.01 -23.84 -4.32
CA ASP A 133 5.15 -24.44 -5.35
C ASP A 133 5.14 -23.57 -6.63
N GLN A 134 5.03 -22.25 -6.47
CA GLN A 134 5.06 -21.30 -7.59
C GLN A 134 6.42 -21.27 -8.29
N LEU A 135 7.52 -21.28 -7.53
CA LEU A 135 8.87 -21.38 -8.08
C LEU A 135 9.09 -22.69 -8.84
N GLN A 136 8.60 -23.81 -8.28
CA GLN A 136 8.69 -25.10 -8.95
C GLN A 136 7.88 -25.12 -10.25
N THR A 137 6.69 -24.51 -10.25
CA THR A 137 5.85 -24.35 -11.44
C THR A 137 6.56 -23.52 -12.51
N LEU A 138 7.19 -22.40 -12.11
CA LEU A 138 7.99 -21.56 -13.01
C LEU A 138 9.13 -22.35 -13.67
N ARG A 139 9.88 -23.12 -12.87
CA ARG A 139 11.04 -23.90 -13.34
C ARG A 139 10.65 -25.05 -14.25
N THR A 140 9.51 -25.70 -13.99
CA THR A 140 9.06 -26.88 -14.75
C THR A 140 8.40 -26.53 -16.09
N ARG A 141 7.70 -25.40 -16.18
CA ARG A 141 6.96 -25.00 -17.40
C ARG A 141 7.84 -24.30 -18.45
N GLY A 142 9.13 -24.10 -18.19
CA GLY A 142 10.11 -23.83 -19.25
C GLY A 142 10.08 -22.42 -19.84
N ASN A 143 9.76 -21.39 -19.06
CA ASN A 143 9.99 -19.99 -19.45
C ASN A 143 11.35 -19.50 -18.90
N PRO A 144 12.47 -19.70 -19.62
CA PRO A 144 13.82 -19.42 -19.11
C PRO A 144 14.05 -17.93 -18.84
N ARG A 145 13.40 -17.05 -19.61
CA ARG A 145 13.51 -15.61 -19.38
C ARG A 145 12.88 -15.22 -18.05
N LEU A 146 11.69 -15.74 -17.77
CA LEU A 146 10.98 -15.46 -16.53
C LEU A 146 11.71 -16.05 -15.31
N ALA A 147 12.30 -17.23 -15.44
CA ALA A 147 13.17 -17.81 -14.42
C ALA A 147 14.42 -16.94 -14.18
N PHE A 148 15.02 -16.39 -15.25
CA PHE A 148 16.14 -15.47 -15.14
C PHE A 148 15.75 -14.14 -14.45
N GLU A 149 14.61 -13.54 -14.82
CA GLU A 149 14.13 -12.31 -14.18
C GLU A 149 13.77 -12.55 -12.70
N GLU A 150 13.16 -13.69 -12.36
CA GLU A 150 12.95 -14.10 -10.96
C GLU A 150 14.28 -14.20 -10.20
N GLU A 151 15.30 -14.84 -10.78
CA GLU A 151 16.62 -14.97 -10.16
C GLU A 151 17.26 -13.60 -9.90
N LEU A 152 17.17 -12.67 -10.86
CA LEU A 152 17.66 -11.30 -10.69
C LEU A 152 16.89 -10.53 -9.62
N LEU A 153 15.57 -10.69 -9.57
CA LEU A 153 14.67 -9.98 -8.66
C LEU A 153 14.63 -10.58 -7.26
N ARG A 154 15.06 -11.83 -7.07
CA ARG A 154 15.09 -12.51 -5.77
C ARG A 154 15.86 -11.71 -4.71
N HIS A 155 16.88 -10.96 -5.14
CA HIS A 155 17.69 -10.11 -4.28
C HIS A 155 17.12 -8.71 -4.04
N ALA A 156 16.10 -8.30 -4.78
CA ALA A 156 15.46 -6.99 -4.63
C ALA A 156 14.68 -6.87 -3.31
N GLY A 157 14.26 -8.02 -2.75
CA GLY A 157 13.46 -8.13 -1.52
C GLY A 157 11.97 -7.97 -1.80
N ALA A 158 11.14 -8.76 -1.13
CA ALA A 158 9.66 -8.78 -1.27
C ALA A 158 9.13 -9.11 -2.69
N LEU A 159 9.79 -10.04 -3.39
CA LEU A 159 9.26 -10.65 -4.61
C LEU A 159 8.19 -11.69 -4.25
N GLU A 160 6.99 -11.49 -4.78
CA GLU A 160 5.87 -12.41 -4.70
C GLU A 160 5.58 -13.01 -6.08
N LEU A 161 5.19 -14.29 -6.12
CA LEU A 161 4.91 -15.01 -7.35
C LEU A 161 3.53 -15.67 -7.29
N ALA A 162 2.82 -15.62 -8.42
CA ALA A 162 1.59 -16.36 -8.62
C ALA A 162 1.43 -16.79 -10.08
N HIS A 163 1.30 -18.09 -10.30
CA HIS A 163 0.77 -18.65 -11.54
C HIS A 163 -0.74 -18.50 -11.50
N VAL A 164 -1.28 -17.86 -12.52
CA VAL A 164 -2.70 -17.65 -12.74
C VAL A 164 -3.09 -18.25 -14.08
N GLU A 165 -4.29 -18.81 -14.14
CA GLU A 165 -4.82 -19.48 -15.33
C GLU A 165 -6.20 -18.93 -15.63
N ARG A 166 -6.43 -18.55 -16.89
CA ARG A 166 -7.74 -18.12 -17.36
C ARG A 166 -8.65 -19.32 -17.62
N ILE A 167 -9.96 -19.09 -17.61
CA ILE A 167 -10.97 -20.06 -18.06
C ILE A 167 -10.73 -20.48 -19.53
N ASP A 168 -10.18 -19.60 -20.36
CA ASP A 168 -9.81 -19.92 -21.75
C ASP A 168 -8.56 -20.82 -21.86
N GLY A 169 -7.96 -21.21 -20.74
CA GLY A 169 -6.78 -22.07 -20.64
C GLY A 169 -5.45 -21.34 -20.78
N THR A 170 -5.44 -20.02 -20.98
CA THR A 170 -4.19 -19.26 -21.01
C THR A 170 -3.60 -19.12 -19.61
N SER A 171 -2.31 -19.43 -19.49
CA SER A 171 -1.56 -19.35 -18.23
C SER A 171 -0.62 -18.14 -18.22
N GLU A 172 -0.61 -17.38 -17.13
CA GLU A 172 0.33 -16.28 -16.88
C GLU A 172 1.05 -16.50 -15.55
N MET A 173 2.32 -16.16 -15.49
CA MET A 173 2.99 -15.93 -14.21
C MET A 173 2.96 -14.45 -13.91
N VAL A 174 2.66 -14.14 -12.66
CA VAL A 174 2.71 -12.81 -12.12
C VAL A 174 3.84 -12.71 -11.12
N LEU A 175 4.75 -11.77 -11.33
CA LEU A 175 5.76 -11.36 -10.36
C LEU A 175 5.32 -10.01 -9.81
N ALA A 176 5.10 -9.93 -8.50
CA ALA A 176 4.80 -8.69 -7.82
C ALA A 176 5.97 -8.29 -6.93
N LEU A 177 6.43 -7.06 -7.09
CA LEU A 177 7.51 -6.48 -6.30
C LEU A 177 6.95 -5.34 -5.47
N LEU A 178 7.04 -5.46 -4.16
CA LEU A 178 6.69 -4.38 -3.25
C LEU A 178 7.82 -3.32 -3.26
N ALA A 179 7.46 -2.05 -3.50
CA ALA A 179 8.38 -0.93 -3.29
C ALA A 179 8.92 -1.01 -1.86
N ARG A 180 10.25 -1.00 -1.69
CA ARG A 180 10.89 -1.37 -0.42
C ARG A 180 10.29 -0.61 0.75
N ASN A 181 9.86 -1.35 1.78
CA ASN A 181 9.88 -0.83 3.14
C ASN A 181 11.37 -0.75 3.54
N GLU A 182 11.87 0.43 3.92
CA GLU A 182 13.27 0.67 4.33
C GLU A 182 13.74 -0.20 5.53
N ASP A 183 12.89 -1.08 6.05
CA ASP A 183 13.09 -1.94 7.20
C ASP A 183 14.30 -2.89 7.10
N ALA A 184 14.77 -3.29 5.92
CA ALA A 184 15.90 -4.24 5.86
C ALA A 184 17.27 -3.59 6.13
N ALA A 185 17.42 -2.29 5.89
CA ALA A 185 18.69 -1.57 6.04
C ALA A 185 18.73 -0.71 7.31
N GLU A 186 17.61 -0.09 7.70
CA GLU A 186 17.55 0.81 8.86
C GLU A 186 17.10 0.14 10.17
N MET A 187 16.75 -1.16 10.19
CA MET A 187 16.39 -1.89 11.42
C MET A 187 17.47 -1.92 12.52
N LYS A 188 18.68 -1.41 12.25
CA LYS A 188 19.73 -1.22 13.26
C LYS A 188 19.77 0.18 13.88
N GLU A 189 18.99 1.15 13.40
CA GLU A 189 19.13 2.54 13.84
C GLU A 189 17.84 3.09 14.48
N ASN A 190 17.84 3.05 15.81
CA ASN A 190 16.99 3.77 16.75
C ASN A 190 15.47 3.49 16.75
N GLU A 191 14.99 3.03 17.90
CA GLU A 191 13.56 2.90 18.23
C GLU A 191 12.80 4.24 18.24
N ALA A 192 13.53 5.37 18.27
CA ALA A 192 13.00 6.73 18.19
C ALA A 192 12.50 7.12 16.77
N THR A 193 12.91 6.42 15.72
CA THR A 193 12.51 6.69 14.32
C THR A 193 11.24 5.95 13.89
N ARG A 194 10.70 5.06 14.72
CA ARG A 194 9.47 4.27 14.44
C ARG A 194 8.19 5.12 14.32
N SER A 195 8.22 6.39 14.72
CA SER A 195 7.06 7.30 14.63
C SER A 195 6.96 8.07 13.31
N ARG A 196 7.91 7.91 12.39
CA ARG A 196 7.86 8.62 11.09
C ARG A 196 6.82 7.96 10.17
N PRO A 197 5.99 8.76 9.47
CA PRO A 197 5.14 8.25 8.40
C PRO A 197 6.00 7.52 7.37
N ARG A 198 5.46 6.43 6.81
CA ARG A 198 6.11 5.62 5.77
C ARG A 198 5.30 5.72 4.47
N PRO A 199 5.95 5.59 3.30
CA PRO A 199 5.21 5.43 2.06
C PRO A 199 4.27 4.24 2.19
N ALA A 200 3.01 4.43 1.79
CA ALA A 200 2.08 3.32 1.68
C ALA A 200 2.60 2.31 0.63
N PRO A 201 2.29 1.02 0.80
CA PRO A 201 2.78 -0.02 -0.12
C PRO A 201 2.31 0.24 -1.55
N ALA A 202 3.24 0.15 -2.49
CA ALA A 202 2.97 0.13 -3.92
C ALA A 202 3.64 -1.09 -4.54
N HIS A 203 2.95 -1.77 -5.45
CA HIS A 203 3.45 -2.98 -6.11
C HIS A 203 3.72 -2.72 -7.58
N LEU A 204 4.86 -3.18 -8.06
CA LEU A 204 5.10 -3.37 -9.48
C LEU A 204 4.74 -4.81 -9.86
N ILE A 205 3.79 -4.97 -10.75
CA ILE A 205 3.25 -6.25 -11.20
C ILE A 205 3.72 -6.51 -12.63
N LEU A 206 4.42 -7.62 -12.83
CA LEU A 206 4.91 -8.10 -14.10
C LEU A 206 4.12 -9.37 -14.46
N ARG A 207 3.33 -9.32 -15.53
CA ARG A 207 2.59 -10.48 -16.04
C ARG A 207 3.25 -10.99 -17.30
N ALA A 208 3.58 -12.27 -17.30
CA ALA A 208 4.21 -12.95 -18.41
C ALA A 208 3.43 -14.22 -18.79
N PRO A 209 3.04 -14.39 -20.07
CA PRO A 209 2.45 -15.64 -20.54
C PRO A 209 3.41 -16.82 -20.34
N MET A 210 2.92 -17.90 -19.75
CA MET A 210 3.72 -19.10 -19.46
C MET A 210 4.03 -19.91 -20.72
N ASP A 211 3.13 -19.88 -21.71
CA ASP A 211 3.25 -20.66 -22.95
C ASP A 211 3.80 -19.83 -24.13
N ALA A 212 4.35 -18.64 -23.85
CA ALA A 212 4.88 -17.78 -24.90
C ALA A 212 6.19 -18.34 -25.48
N SER A 213 6.20 -18.54 -26.81
CA SER A 213 7.44 -18.70 -27.57
C SER A 213 8.33 -17.46 -27.41
N ALA A 214 9.63 -17.60 -27.68
CA ALA A 214 10.58 -16.48 -27.61
C ALA A 214 10.13 -15.22 -28.39
N SER A 215 9.35 -15.39 -29.46
CA SER A 215 8.74 -14.32 -30.26
C SER A 215 7.52 -13.63 -29.63
N LYS A 216 6.87 -14.23 -28.62
CA LYS A 216 5.73 -13.69 -27.86
C LYS A 216 6.13 -13.06 -26.53
N LEU A 217 7.43 -13.06 -26.18
CA LEU A 217 7.96 -12.38 -24.99
C LEU A 217 7.82 -10.85 -25.05
N GLN A 218 7.40 -10.28 -26.18
CA GLN A 218 7.02 -8.87 -26.28
C GLN A 218 5.64 -8.56 -25.66
N ALA A 219 4.89 -9.59 -25.22
CA ALA A 219 3.55 -9.45 -24.62
C ALA A 219 3.55 -9.30 -23.09
N TRP A 220 4.69 -8.98 -22.47
CA TRP A 220 4.74 -8.72 -21.03
C TRP A 220 3.88 -7.51 -20.70
N ARG A 221 3.02 -7.63 -19.69
CA ARG A 221 2.23 -6.53 -19.18
C ARG A 221 2.84 -6.08 -17.86
N ILE A 222 3.20 -4.80 -17.78
CA ILE A 222 3.57 -4.20 -16.51
C ILE A 222 2.42 -3.35 -16.03
N GLU A 223 2.05 -3.59 -14.79
CA GLU A 223 1.06 -2.84 -14.05
C GLU A 223 1.73 -2.32 -12.78
N ALA A 224 1.39 -1.11 -12.36
CA ALA A 224 1.73 -0.58 -11.06
C ALA A 224 0.43 -0.48 -10.27
N GLU A 225 0.38 -1.17 -9.14
CA GLU A 225 -0.73 -1.13 -8.21
C GLU A 225 -0.35 -0.26 -7.03
N TYR A 226 -1.21 0.70 -6.73
CA TYR A 226 -1.07 1.63 -5.63
C TYR A 226 -2.24 1.40 -4.67
N ALA A 227 -2.04 1.67 -3.38
CA ALA A 227 -3.18 1.75 -2.47
C ALA A 227 -4.21 2.77 -2.99
N ASP A 228 -5.50 2.51 -2.80
CA ASP A 228 -6.59 3.33 -3.37
C ASP A 228 -6.48 4.81 -2.94
N GLU A 229 -5.97 5.04 -1.74
CA GLU A 229 -5.75 6.37 -1.16
C GLU A 229 -4.61 7.14 -1.87
N MET A 230 -3.74 6.47 -2.63
CA MET A 230 -2.57 7.07 -3.28
C MET A 230 -2.85 7.60 -4.69
N SER A 231 -3.92 8.39 -4.81
CA SER A 231 -4.41 8.86 -6.09
C SER A 231 -3.41 9.76 -6.84
N LEU A 232 -2.57 10.53 -6.14
CA LEU A 232 -1.60 11.43 -6.74
C LEU A 232 -0.35 10.67 -7.19
N SER A 233 0.20 9.79 -6.34
CA SER A 233 1.31 8.91 -6.72
C SER A 233 0.98 8.10 -7.97
N ARG A 234 -0.25 7.57 -8.06
CA ARG A 234 -0.73 6.84 -9.24
C ARG A 234 -0.73 7.70 -10.50
N LYS A 235 -1.12 8.98 -10.41
CA LYS A 235 -1.14 9.90 -11.56
C LYS A 235 0.26 10.37 -11.98
N VAL A 236 1.16 10.58 -11.02
CA VAL A 236 2.48 11.18 -11.24
C VAL A 236 3.51 10.15 -11.68
N VAL A 237 3.62 9.05 -10.94
CA VAL A 237 4.59 7.99 -11.24
C VAL A 237 4.07 7.14 -12.40
N GLY A 238 2.75 6.95 -12.44
CA GLY A 238 2.06 6.28 -13.54
C GLY A 238 2.47 4.83 -13.70
N MET A 239 2.19 4.31 -14.89
CA MET A 239 2.65 2.99 -15.32
C MET A 239 4.06 3.12 -15.91
N PRO A 240 5.03 2.30 -15.50
CA PRO A 240 6.33 2.30 -16.14
C PRO A 240 6.19 1.93 -17.61
N THR A 241 6.85 2.71 -18.47
CA THR A 241 6.82 2.49 -19.92
C THR A 241 7.85 1.42 -20.28
N TRP A 242 7.40 0.35 -20.94
CA TRP A 242 8.30 -0.72 -21.38
C TRP A 242 9.23 -0.19 -22.46
N SER A 243 10.52 -0.49 -22.33
CA SER A 243 11.48 -0.47 -23.42
C SER A 243 11.90 -1.91 -23.71
N THR A 244 11.92 -2.30 -24.99
CA THR A 244 12.43 -3.62 -25.42
C THR A 244 13.86 -3.91 -24.96
N TYR A 245 14.57 -2.88 -24.50
CA TYR A 245 15.96 -2.92 -24.08
C TYR A 245 16.16 -2.86 -22.56
N SER A 246 15.11 -2.61 -21.77
CA SER A 246 15.22 -2.52 -20.31
C SER A 246 14.93 -3.85 -19.64
N SER A 247 15.73 -4.22 -18.66
CA SER A 247 15.46 -5.37 -17.79
C SER A 247 14.33 -5.04 -16.80
N ALA A 248 13.65 -6.07 -16.26
CA ALA A 248 12.61 -5.85 -15.25
C ALA A 248 13.18 -5.20 -13.98
N VAL A 249 14.44 -5.50 -13.66
CA VAL A 249 15.19 -4.90 -12.54
C VAL A 249 15.40 -3.40 -12.73
N GLU A 250 15.82 -2.96 -13.92
CA GLU A 250 16.00 -1.52 -14.19
C GLU A 250 14.68 -0.77 -14.16
N LEU A 251 13.61 -1.37 -14.71
CA LEU A 251 12.28 -0.79 -14.67
C LEU A 251 11.78 -0.67 -13.22
N PHE A 252 11.96 -1.72 -12.42
CA PHE A 252 11.59 -1.70 -11.00
C PHE A 252 12.39 -0.66 -10.22
N ASN A 253 13.72 -0.67 -10.33
CA ASN A 253 14.56 0.30 -9.61
C ASN A 253 14.26 1.74 -10.04
N GLY A 254 14.02 1.97 -11.33
CA GLY A 254 13.66 3.29 -11.86
C GLY A 254 12.30 3.77 -11.33
N TRP A 255 11.28 2.90 -11.42
CA TRP A 255 9.93 3.18 -10.92
C TRP A 255 9.91 3.41 -9.41
N GLN A 256 10.54 2.51 -8.65
CA GLN A 256 10.64 2.60 -7.20
C GLN A 256 11.33 3.88 -6.77
N LYS A 257 12.48 4.19 -7.37
CA LYS A 257 13.22 5.43 -7.09
C LYS A 257 12.38 6.66 -7.42
N ALA A 258 11.63 6.65 -8.52
CA ALA A 258 10.73 7.75 -8.87
C ALA A 258 9.62 7.91 -7.82
N TYR A 259 9.00 6.80 -7.41
CA TYR A 259 7.96 6.77 -6.39
C TYR A 259 8.45 7.30 -5.03
N GLU A 260 9.53 6.74 -4.49
CA GLU A 260 10.12 7.13 -3.21
C GLU A 260 10.55 8.59 -3.22
N ASN A 261 11.25 9.04 -4.28
CA ASN A 261 11.68 10.43 -4.37
C ASN A 261 10.50 11.41 -4.34
N GLN A 262 9.42 11.11 -5.07
CA GLN A 262 8.24 11.98 -5.09
C GLN A 262 7.51 11.99 -3.75
N TRP A 263 7.41 10.84 -3.10
CA TRP A 263 6.79 10.74 -1.78
C TRP A 263 7.61 11.47 -0.71
N HIS A 264 8.92 11.24 -0.64
CA HIS A 264 9.81 11.89 0.32
C HIS A 264 9.88 13.40 0.12
N TRP A 265 9.90 13.86 -1.13
CA TRP A 265 9.92 15.29 -1.42
C TRP A 265 8.64 15.98 -0.91
N ARG A 266 7.46 15.41 -1.21
CA ARG A 266 6.17 15.96 -0.70
C ARG A 266 6.14 15.95 0.82
N ARG A 267 6.55 14.85 1.47
CA ARG A 267 6.65 14.78 2.93
C ARG A 267 7.52 15.90 3.48
N ARG A 268 8.71 16.12 2.92
CA ARG A 268 9.64 17.16 3.38
C ARG A 268 9.06 18.56 3.18
N LEU A 269 8.35 18.81 2.08
CA LEU A 269 7.69 20.08 1.85
C LEU A 269 6.60 20.33 2.91
N VAL A 270 5.79 19.31 3.23
CA VAL A 270 4.78 19.40 4.30
C VAL A 270 5.43 19.60 5.67
N GLU A 271 6.50 18.86 5.99
CA GLU A 271 7.27 19.04 7.22
C GLU A 271 7.82 20.48 7.31
N ALA A 272 8.39 21.02 6.23
CA ALA A 272 8.90 22.39 6.21
C ALA A 272 7.77 23.44 6.33
N LEU A 273 6.63 23.22 5.68
CA LEU A 273 5.46 24.11 5.81
C LEU A 273 4.92 24.17 7.23
N ARG A 274 5.01 23.07 7.99
CA ARG A 274 4.58 23.04 9.40
C ARG A 274 5.41 23.94 10.31
N GLU A 275 6.62 24.31 9.88
CA GLU A 275 7.48 25.25 10.60
C GLU A 275 7.16 26.72 10.25
N THR A 276 6.48 26.98 9.13
CA THR A 276 6.19 28.34 8.63
C THR A 276 4.71 28.74 8.75
N VAL A 277 3.80 27.77 8.64
CA VAL A 277 2.34 27.97 8.60
C VAL A 277 1.65 26.97 9.53
N VAL A 278 0.47 27.35 10.05
CA VAL A 278 -0.37 26.45 10.85
C VAL A 278 -1.05 25.45 9.92
N VAL A 279 -0.56 24.21 9.92
CA VAL A 279 -1.19 23.08 9.22
C VAL A 279 -2.22 22.42 10.13
N LEU A 280 -3.49 22.43 9.73
CA LEU A 280 -4.58 21.79 10.46
C LEU A 280 -4.63 20.28 10.23
N GLU A 281 -4.54 19.91 8.96
CA GLU A 281 -4.67 18.53 8.50
C GLU A 281 -3.85 18.35 7.22
N TYR A 282 -3.35 17.15 7.01
CA TYR A 282 -2.73 16.73 5.76
C TYR A 282 -2.98 15.26 5.52
N ASP A 283 -2.97 14.85 4.26
CA ASP A 283 -3.00 13.44 3.87
C ASP A 283 -1.66 12.76 4.25
N PRO A 284 -1.64 11.86 5.26
CA PRO A 284 -0.40 11.24 5.71
C PRO A 284 0.06 10.09 4.82
N ILE A 285 -0.77 9.65 3.87
CA ILE A 285 -0.51 8.50 2.99
C ILE A 285 0.22 8.98 1.74
N ASP A 286 -0.33 9.96 1.03
CA ASP A 286 0.21 10.42 -0.26
C ASP A 286 0.67 11.89 -0.23
N PHE A 287 0.46 12.60 0.87
CA PHE A 287 0.71 14.05 0.99
C PHE A 287 0.12 14.81 -0.20
N SER A 288 -1.05 14.36 -0.67
CA SER A 288 -1.71 14.93 -1.84
C SER A 288 -2.55 16.17 -1.49
N LEU A 289 -2.90 16.32 -0.22
CA LEU A 289 -3.81 17.34 0.28
C LEU A 289 -3.34 17.93 1.61
N LEU A 290 -3.53 19.24 1.76
CA LEU A 290 -3.24 20.03 2.96
C LEU A 290 -4.43 20.95 3.28
N HIS A 291 -4.74 21.09 4.57
CA HIS A 291 -5.58 22.16 5.11
C HIS A 291 -4.70 23.08 5.97
N LEU A 292 -4.62 24.34 5.58
CA LEU A 292 -3.73 25.35 6.18
C LEU A 292 -4.54 26.51 6.73
N VAL A 293 -4.09 27.13 7.82
CA VAL A 293 -4.57 28.46 8.23
C VAL A 293 -3.53 29.48 7.80
N VAL A 294 -3.95 30.38 6.92
CA VAL A 294 -3.16 31.56 6.55
C VAL A 294 -3.75 32.76 7.26
N GLN A 295 -2.87 33.50 7.92
CA GLN A 295 -3.20 34.74 8.59
C GLN A 295 -2.72 35.90 7.71
N ASP A 296 -3.65 36.75 7.29
CA ASP A 296 -3.30 38.02 6.67
C ASP A 296 -3.31 39.14 7.72
N HIS A 297 -2.29 40.00 7.65
CA HIS A 297 -2.09 41.11 8.59
C HIS A 297 -2.56 42.43 7.98
N PRO A 298 -3.12 43.28 8.83
CA PRO A 298 -4.53 43.61 8.78
C PRO A 298 -4.90 44.40 7.52
N SER A 299 -6.17 44.23 7.12
CA SER A 299 -6.90 45.26 6.37
C SER A 299 -6.55 46.67 6.91
N PRO A 300 -6.65 47.74 6.11
CA PRO A 300 -6.37 49.11 6.56
C PRO A 300 -7.10 49.52 7.87
N ASP A 301 -8.15 48.79 8.25
CA ASP A 301 -8.95 48.95 9.47
C ASP A 301 -8.40 48.22 10.71
N GLY A 302 -7.27 47.52 10.63
CA GLY A 302 -6.67 46.80 11.75
C GLY A 302 -7.33 45.44 12.07
N ARG A 303 -8.22 44.93 11.21
CA ARG A 303 -8.87 43.63 11.42
C ARG A 303 -7.97 42.49 10.98
N LEU A 304 -7.87 41.47 11.84
CA LEU A 304 -7.19 40.22 11.54
C LEU A 304 -8.10 39.30 10.74
N VAL A 305 -7.62 38.81 9.60
CA VAL A 305 -8.33 37.80 8.79
C VAL A 305 -7.59 36.48 8.89
N LEU A 306 -8.32 35.45 9.33
CA LEU A 306 -7.85 34.06 9.32
C LEU A 306 -8.61 33.34 8.21
N ALA A 307 -7.88 32.79 7.25
CA ALA A 307 -8.43 32.03 6.15
C ALA A 307 -7.98 30.58 6.24
N ILE A 308 -8.91 29.65 6.05
CA ILE A 308 -8.59 28.23 5.91
C ILE A 308 -8.46 27.94 4.42
N LEU A 309 -7.31 27.43 4.01
CA LEU A 309 -7.02 27.08 2.62
C LEU A 309 -6.91 25.56 2.48
N ARG A 310 -7.58 25.01 1.47
CA ARG A 310 -7.38 23.65 0.97
C ARG A 310 -6.37 23.72 -0.17
N VAL A 311 -5.20 23.10 0.01
CA VAL A 311 -4.13 23.04 -1.00
C VAL A 311 -3.97 21.61 -1.46
N GLU A 312 -4.25 21.37 -2.74
CA GLU A 312 -4.13 20.06 -3.39
C GLU A 312 -2.95 20.07 -4.38
N PHE A 313 -2.05 19.12 -4.19
CA PHE A 313 -0.95 18.85 -5.10
C PHE A 313 -1.48 18.16 -6.35
N THR A 314 -1.38 18.81 -7.50
CA THR A 314 -1.85 18.25 -8.77
C THR A 314 -0.75 17.43 -9.45
N ALA A 315 -1.13 16.50 -10.33
CA ALA A 315 -0.15 15.77 -11.13
C ALA A 315 0.71 16.74 -11.99
N THR A 316 0.09 17.80 -12.51
CA THR A 316 0.79 18.86 -13.26
C THR A 316 1.84 19.53 -12.40
N PHE A 317 1.48 19.97 -11.18
CA PHE A 317 2.43 20.58 -10.24
C PHE A 317 3.62 19.67 -9.96
N VAL A 318 3.41 18.37 -9.76
CA VAL A 318 4.54 17.48 -9.43
C VAL A 318 5.51 17.33 -10.60
N VAL A 319 5.02 17.44 -11.84
CA VAL A 319 5.84 17.40 -13.06
C VAL A 319 6.53 18.74 -13.33
N THR A 320 5.79 19.85 -13.28
CA THR A 320 6.28 21.20 -13.65
C THR A 320 6.99 21.92 -12.50
N ARG A 321 6.62 21.55 -11.26
CA ARG A 321 7.04 22.15 -10.00
C ARG A 321 6.66 23.62 -9.88
N CYS A 322 5.66 24.06 -10.64
CA CYS A 322 5.20 25.44 -10.67
C CYS A 322 4.02 25.66 -9.72
N LEU A 323 4.16 26.57 -8.75
CA LEU A 323 3.12 26.83 -7.74
C LEU A 323 1.74 27.13 -8.32
N SER A 324 1.67 27.80 -9.48
CA SER A 324 0.41 28.08 -10.18
C SER A 324 -0.36 26.84 -10.62
N ASP A 325 0.29 25.67 -10.69
CA ASP A 325 -0.34 24.41 -11.06
C ASP A 325 -0.97 23.68 -9.87
N MET A 326 -0.79 24.18 -8.63
CA MET A 326 -1.52 23.68 -7.47
C MET A 326 -2.97 24.13 -7.50
N ALA A 327 -3.87 23.29 -6.96
CA ALA A 327 -5.25 23.67 -6.75
C ALA A 327 -5.42 24.20 -5.32
N VAL A 328 -5.68 25.51 -5.18
CA VAL A 328 -5.88 26.16 -3.89
C VAL A 328 -7.31 26.66 -3.80
N THR A 329 -8.04 26.24 -2.76
CA THR A 329 -9.44 26.60 -2.52
C THR A 329 -9.58 27.28 -1.16
N LEU A 330 -10.33 28.37 -1.10
CA LEU A 330 -10.66 29.07 0.14
C LEU A 330 -11.87 28.39 0.80
N LEU A 331 -11.71 27.92 2.04
CA LEU A 331 -12.78 27.31 2.82
C LEU A 331 -13.40 28.33 3.78
N ASP A 332 -14.69 28.60 3.61
CA ASP A 332 -15.47 29.52 4.45
C ASP A 332 -16.39 28.79 5.45
N GLY A 333 -16.46 27.45 5.38
CA GLY A 333 -17.31 26.61 6.21
C GLY A 333 -18.80 26.63 5.86
N VAL A 334 -19.20 27.33 4.80
CA VAL A 334 -20.59 27.50 4.38
C VAL A 334 -20.80 27.01 2.95
N THR A 335 -19.88 27.34 2.05
CA THR A 335 -19.93 27.02 0.64
C THR A 335 -19.52 25.56 0.41
N ALA A 336 -20.25 24.85 -0.45
CA ALA A 336 -19.86 23.51 -0.86
C ALA A 336 -18.50 23.56 -1.57
N LEU A 337 -17.70 22.49 -1.42
CA LEU A 337 -16.33 22.48 -1.95
C LEU A 337 -16.27 22.75 -3.47
N GLU A 338 -17.27 22.29 -4.22
CA GLU A 338 -17.36 22.47 -5.67
C GLU A 338 -17.57 23.94 -6.09
N ASP A 339 -18.16 24.75 -5.19
CA ASP A 339 -18.47 26.16 -5.41
C ASP A 339 -17.49 27.10 -4.69
N ALA A 340 -16.53 26.55 -3.95
CA ALA A 340 -15.61 27.32 -3.13
C ALA A 340 -14.64 28.14 -4.00
N PRO A 341 -14.27 29.37 -3.58
CA PRO A 341 -13.38 30.22 -4.38
C PRO A 341 -12.00 29.60 -4.60
N VAL A 342 -11.58 29.54 -5.87
CA VAL A 342 -10.24 29.06 -6.25
C VAL A 342 -9.25 30.24 -6.25
N LEU A 343 -8.11 30.05 -5.58
CA LEU A 343 -7.02 31.01 -5.54
C LEU A 343 -5.94 30.63 -6.55
N THR A 344 -5.59 31.58 -7.44
CA THR A 344 -4.49 31.39 -8.38
C THR A 344 -3.18 31.85 -7.74
N LEU A 345 -2.23 30.92 -7.59
CA LEU A 345 -0.88 31.22 -7.10
C LEU A 345 0.01 31.82 -8.18
N SER A 346 1.10 32.45 -7.74
CA SER A 346 2.13 33.01 -8.61
C SER A 346 2.89 31.90 -9.35
N SER A 347 3.26 32.15 -10.61
CA SER A 347 3.97 31.18 -11.47
C SER A 347 5.45 31.05 -11.08
N VAL A 348 5.71 30.50 -9.90
CA VAL A 348 7.04 30.28 -9.34
C VAL A 348 7.39 28.80 -9.39
N THR A 349 8.54 28.47 -10.00
CA THR A 349 9.05 27.10 -10.03
C THR A 349 9.88 26.81 -8.76
N ILE A 350 9.57 25.69 -8.12
CA ILE A 350 10.28 25.20 -6.95
C ILE A 350 11.32 24.16 -7.39
N ASP A 351 12.54 24.29 -6.87
CA ASP A 351 13.59 23.29 -7.04
C ASP A 351 13.54 22.26 -5.88
N PRO A 352 13.27 20.97 -6.16
CA PRO A 352 13.34 19.91 -5.18
C PRO A 352 14.79 19.47 -5.05
N SER A 353 15.52 20.32 -4.34
CA SER A 353 16.68 19.98 -3.56
C SER A 353 16.53 18.66 -2.80
N SER A 354 17.55 17.80 -2.75
CA SER A 354 17.63 16.79 -1.69
C SER A 354 18.00 17.41 -0.33
N ASP A 355 18.43 18.67 -0.30
CA ASP A 355 18.83 19.39 0.91
C ASP A 355 17.60 19.92 1.69
N ALA A 356 17.61 19.77 3.01
CA ALA A 356 16.57 20.28 3.91
C ALA A 356 16.40 21.80 3.80
N ARG A 357 17.46 22.53 3.46
CA ARG A 357 17.41 23.99 3.23
C ARG A 357 16.53 24.37 2.06
N ASP A 358 16.46 23.52 1.03
CA ASP A 358 15.64 23.77 -0.14
C ASP A 358 14.17 23.49 0.14
N GLY A 359 13.87 22.49 0.98
CA GLY A 359 12.51 22.26 1.50
C GLY A 359 11.96 23.47 2.26
N MET A 360 12.77 24.11 3.10
CA MET A 360 12.38 25.34 3.80
C MET A 360 12.18 26.51 2.85
N ARG A 361 13.05 26.68 1.84
CA ARG A 361 12.88 27.73 0.82
C ARG A 361 11.59 27.52 0.03
N ALA A 362 11.29 26.28 -0.36
CA ALA A 362 10.06 25.92 -1.05
C ALA A 362 8.81 26.21 -0.20
N ALA A 363 8.84 25.86 1.08
CA ALA A 363 7.76 26.15 2.03
C ALA A 363 7.52 27.66 2.18
N GLN A 364 8.58 28.45 2.28
CA GLN A 364 8.49 29.91 2.34
C GLN A 364 7.90 30.50 1.06
N GLN A 365 8.35 30.05 -0.11
CA GLN A 365 7.83 30.51 -1.40
C GLN A 365 6.34 30.20 -1.56
N LEU A 366 5.90 29.03 -1.07
CA LEU A 366 4.49 28.66 -1.07
C LEU A 366 3.68 29.52 -0.09
N ASP A 367 4.14 29.72 1.14
CA ASP A 367 3.47 30.61 2.12
C ASP A 367 3.32 32.04 1.58
N ASP A 368 4.40 32.61 1.05
CA ASP A 368 4.38 33.96 0.46
C ASP A 368 3.36 34.04 -0.70
N SER A 369 3.33 33.02 -1.58
CA SER A 369 2.40 32.96 -2.70
C SER A 369 0.94 32.79 -2.26
N LEU A 370 0.69 32.04 -1.18
CA LEU A 370 -0.65 31.85 -0.61
C LEU A 370 -1.17 33.16 -0.01
N ARG A 371 -0.32 33.87 0.74
CA ARG A 371 -0.66 35.20 1.29
C ARG A 371 -0.94 36.21 0.20
N GLU A 372 -0.10 36.27 -0.83
CA GLU A 372 -0.32 37.17 -1.97
C GLU A 372 -1.64 36.86 -2.70
N ALA A 373 -1.94 35.57 -2.92
CA ALA A 373 -3.18 35.16 -3.57
C ALA A 373 -4.42 35.48 -2.71
N LEU A 374 -4.34 35.30 -1.39
CA LEU A 374 -5.38 35.66 -0.44
C LEU A 374 -5.60 37.17 -0.42
N GLU A 375 -4.53 37.96 -0.30
CA GLU A 375 -4.61 39.43 -0.30
C GLU A 375 -5.25 39.96 -1.59
N ARG A 376 -4.86 39.41 -2.76
CA ARG A 376 -5.50 39.72 -4.05
C ARG A 376 -6.98 39.39 -4.05
N HIS A 377 -7.37 38.25 -3.50
CA HIS A 377 -8.76 37.82 -3.43
C HIS A 377 -9.59 38.74 -2.52
N LEU A 378 -9.10 39.05 -1.32
CA LEU A 378 -9.77 39.94 -0.35
C LEU A 378 -9.96 41.35 -0.93
N LYS A 379 -8.92 41.90 -1.57
CA LYS A 379 -9.01 43.21 -2.24
C LYS A 379 -10.04 43.22 -3.37
N ALA A 380 -10.15 42.14 -4.15
CA ALA A 380 -11.11 42.05 -5.25
C ALA A 380 -12.57 42.01 -4.76
N HIS A 381 -12.79 41.48 -3.56
CA HIS A 381 -14.13 41.30 -2.97
C HIS A 381 -14.47 42.34 -1.88
N GLN A 382 -13.59 43.33 -1.66
CA GLN A 382 -13.77 44.41 -0.67
C GLN A 382 -14.02 43.89 0.75
N LEU A 383 -13.35 42.80 1.13
CA LEU A 383 -13.45 42.18 2.46
C LEU A 383 -12.37 42.68 3.42
#